data_AF-A0A1U8NWC7-F1
#
_entry.id   AF-A0A1U8NWC7-F1
#
_cell.length_a   1.000
_cell.length_b   1.000
_cell.length_c   1.000
_cell.angle_alpha   90.00
_cell.angle_beta   90.00
_cell.angle_gamma   90.00
#
_symmetry.space_group_name_H-M   'P 1'
#
loop_
_entity.id
_entity.type
_entity.pdbx_description
1 polymer ?
#
loop_
_entity_poly.entity_id
_entity_poly.type
_entity_poly.pdbx_seq_one_letter_code
_entity_poly.pdbx_strand_id
1 'polypeptide(L)'
;MSGVSESNVPSQSSRGTKRKWVPEEDAALVSCMVDLHNIGTFNADTGFKAGYLNELEKMLEKALPNAMLKARPNIESRIRLLKRDWSIVYDMLNGQNNSGFGWDDHRQVIVAEDAVWDSYLKVRMSSTLYYPILTKLITNMISSFL
;
A
#
# COMPACT_ATOMS: atom_id res chain seq x y z
N MET A 1 -27.34 35.95 -43.55
CA MET A 1 -27.13 34.69 -42.80
C MET A 1 -25.71 34.23 -43.08
N SER A 2 -24.79 34.46 -42.14
CA SER A 2 -23.42 33.95 -42.22
C SER A 2 -23.08 33.40 -40.85
N GLY A 3 -22.73 32.11 -40.82
CA GLY A 3 -22.76 31.24 -39.64
C GLY A 3 -21.78 31.62 -38.53
N VAL A 4 -22.26 31.44 -37.30
CA VAL A 4 -21.44 31.44 -36.08
C VAL A 4 -20.79 30.06 -35.97
N SER A 5 -19.46 30.03 -35.99
CA SER A 5 -18.68 28.82 -35.70
C SER A 5 -18.65 28.59 -34.19
N GLU A 6 -19.38 27.58 -33.72
CA GLU A 6 -19.29 27.09 -32.35
C GLU A 6 -17.91 26.49 -32.08
N SER A 7 -17.13 27.13 -31.21
CA SER A 7 -15.90 26.57 -30.67
C SER A 7 -16.24 25.53 -29.60
N ASN A 8 -16.25 24.25 -29.99
CA ASN A 8 -16.21 23.13 -29.06
C ASN A 8 -14.83 23.09 -28.39
N VAL A 9 -14.70 23.66 -27.20
CA VAL A 9 -13.56 23.43 -26.31
C VAL A 9 -13.80 22.08 -25.61
N PRO A 10 -12.98 21.04 -25.86
CA PRO A 10 -13.07 19.83 -25.07
C PRO A 10 -12.64 20.20 -23.65
N SER A 11 -13.53 20.00 -22.68
CA SER A 11 -13.19 20.04 -21.27
C SER A 11 -12.17 18.92 -21.01
N GLN A 12 -10.88 19.26 -21.14
CA GLN A 12 -9.82 18.46 -20.58
C GLN A 12 -10.03 18.47 -19.06
N SER A 13 -10.82 17.50 -18.58
CA SER A 13 -10.68 17.03 -17.23
C SER A 13 -9.20 16.72 -17.05
N SER A 14 -8.50 17.58 -16.31
CA SER A 14 -7.19 17.27 -15.81
C SER A 14 -7.37 16.04 -14.94
N ARG A 15 -7.14 14.87 -15.54
CA ARG A 15 -6.81 13.66 -14.79
C ARG A 15 -5.50 14.00 -14.11
N GLY A 16 -5.63 14.67 -12.96
CA GLY A 16 -4.51 15.12 -12.15
C GLY A 16 -3.56 13.96 -12.03
N THR A 17 -2.30 14.21 -12.34
CA THR A 17 -1.22 13.24 -12.23
C THR A 17 -1.34 12.62 -10.84
N LYS A 18 -1.82 11.36 -10.77
CA LYS A 18 -1.98 10.66 -9.49
C LYS A 18 -0.61 10.64 -8.85
N ARG A 19 -0.43 11.38 -7.75
CA ARG A 19 0.79 11.38 -6.96
C ARG A 19 1.21 9.94 -6.70
N LYS A 20 2.46 9.61 -7.01
CA LYS A 20 3.06 8.34 -6.64
C LYS A 20 3.60 8.46 -5.23
N TRP A 21 3.26 7.49 -4.39
CA TRP A 21 3.90 7.32 -3.08
C TRP A 21 5.34 6.89 -3.29
N VAL A 22 6.25 7.41 -2.47
CA VAL A 22 7.65 6.98 -2.43
C VAL A 22 7.90 6.03 -1.24
N PRO A 23 8.94 5.17 -1.29
CA PRO A 23 9.20 4.21 -0.21
C PRO A 23 9.34 4.84 1.18
N GLU A 24 9.87 6.06 1.25
CA GLU A 24 10.03 6.81 2.50
C GLU A 24 8.67 7.19 3.11
N GLU A 25 7.68 7.50 2.27
CA GLU A 25 6.31 7.78 2.72
C GLU A 25 5.61 6.51 3.21
N ASP A 26 5.86 5.37 2.56
CA ASP A 26 5.34 4.08 3.03
C ASP A 26 5.91 3.70 4.38
N ALA A 27 7.22 3.83 4.55
CA ALA A 27 7.91 3.54 5.80
C ALA A 27 7.37 4.42 6.93
N ALA A 28 7.24 5.73 6.69
CA ALA A 28 6.68 6.65 7.67
C ALA A 28 5.21 6.32 8.00
N LEU A 29 4.39 5.98 7.01
CA LEU A 29 2.99 5.61 7.24
C LEU A 29 2.89 4.36 8.10
N VAL A 30 3.66 3.32 7.78
CA VAL A 30 3.66 2.09 8.59
C VAL A 30 4.15 2.38 10.00
N SER A 31 5.27 3.10 10.17
CA SER A 31 5.76 3.52 11.49
C SER A 31 4.69 4.25 12.30
N CYS A 32 4.00 5.22 11.71
CA CYS A 32 2.92 5.95 12.38
C CYS A 32 1.77 5.03 12.78
N MET A 33 1.45 4.00 11.99
CA MET A 33 0.44 3.01 12.35
C MET A 33 0.87 2.14 13.53
N VAL A 34 2.15 1.75 13.61
CA VAL A 34 2.72 1.02 14.75
C VAL A 34 2.63 1.86 16.02
N ASP A 35 3.11 3.11 15.94
CA ASP A 35 3.11 4.04 17.06
C ASP A 35 1.68 4.31 17.55
N LEU A 36 0.74 4.51 16.62
CA LEU A 36 -0.66 4.71 16.96
C LEU A 36 -1.28 3.48 17.65
N HIS A 37 -0.90 2.28 17.23
CA HIS A 37 -1.32 1.03 17.88
C HIS A 37 -0.76 0.91 19.30
N ASN A 38 0.52 1.22 19.48
CA ASN A 38 1.21 1.18 20.77
C ASN A 38 0.67 2.24 21.76
N ILE A 39 0.24 3.40 21.26
CA ILE A 39 -0.46 4.41 22.06
C ILE A 39 -1.82 3.89 22.57
N GLY A 40 -2.44 2.95 21.86
CA GLY A 40 -3.67 2.28 22.26
C GLY A 40 -4.95 3.11 22.16
N THR A 41 -4.84 4.44 22.09
CA THR A 41 -5.98 5.36 22.13
C THR A 41 -6.98 5.09 21.01
N PHE A 42 -6.53 4.65 19.83
CA PHE A 42 -7.39 4.37 18.68
C PHE A 42 -7.63 2.88 18.43
N ASN A 43 -7.23 1.97 19.31
CA ASN A 43 -7.40 0.54 19.07
C ASN A 43 -8.88 0.12 19.17
N ALA A 44 -9.22 -0.91 18.40
CA ALA A 44 -10.50 -1.62 18.39
C ALA A 44 -10.23 -3.11 18.13
N ASP A 45 -11.20 -3.98 18.42
CA ASP A 45 -11.03 -5.45 18.31
C ASP A 45 -10.55 -5.92 16.92
N THR A 46 -10.93 -5.19 15.86
CA THR A 46 -10.59 -5.52 14.47
C THR A 46 -9.68 -4.50 13.80
N GLY A 47 -9.01 -3.64 14.59
CA GLY A 47 -8.03 -2.66 14.09
C GLY A 47 -8.14 -1.31 14.79
N PHE A 48 -8.50 -0.26 14.05
CA PHE A 48 -8.59 1.10 14.57
C PHE A 48 -10.03 1.63 14.60
N LYS A 49 -10.37 2.38 15.63
CA LYS A 49 -11.64 3.10 15.78
C LYS A 49 -11.71 4.32 14.86
N ALA A 50 -12.90 4.89 14.73
CA ALA A 50 -13.12 6.10 13.92
C ALA A 50 -12.20 7.26 14.34
N GLY A 51 -11.74 8.04 13.35
CA GLY A 51 -10.84 9.18 13.57
C GLY A 51 -9.35 8.87 13.46
N TYR A 52 -8.93 7.59 13.44
CA TYR A 52 -7.52 7.20 13.36
C TYR A 52 -6.79 7.79 12.13
N LEU A 53 -7.47 7.93 10.99
CA LEU A 53 -6.89 8.52 9.78
C LEU A 53 -6.47 9.99 9.98
N ASN A 54 -7.23 10.75 10.77
CA ASN A 54 -6.89 12.14 11.07
C ASN A 54 -5.70 12.22 12.02
N GLU A 55 -5.55 11.25 12.93
CA GLU A 55 -4.37 11.17 13.79
C GLU A 55 -3.14 10.77 13.00
N LEU A 56 -3.25 9.79 12.09
CA LEU A 56 -2.18 9.44 11.16
C LEU A 56 -1.79 10.62 10.27
N GLU A 57 -2.73 11.45 9.81
CA GLU A 57 -2.41 12.69 9.07
C GLU A 57 -1.52 13.62 9.91
N LYS A 58 -1.86 13.87 11.19
CA LYS A 58 -1.05 14.72 12.07
C LYS A 58 0.34 14.13 12.34
N MET A 59 0.42 12.82 12.54
CA MET A 59 1.69 12.13 12.77
C MET A 59 2.59 12.21 11.54
N LEU A 60 2.01 11.99 10.35
CA LEU A 60 2.72 12.11 9.08
C LEU A 60 3.10 13.55 8.73
N GLU A 61 2.29 14.55 9.08
CA GLU A 61 2.66 15.96 8.92
C GLU A 61 3.86 16.34 9.79
N LYS A 62 4.00 15.74 10.98
CA LYS A 62 5.20 15.90 11.81
C LYS A 62 6.41 15.17 11.24
N ALA A 63 6.23 13.94 10.77
CA ALA A 63 7.32 13.11 10.25
C ALA A 63 7.80 13.58 8.86
N LEU A 64 6.87 14.05 8.02
CA LEU A 64 7.08 14.46 6.64
C LEU A 64 6.33 15.77 6.34
N PRO A 65 6.80 16.92 6.87
CA PRO A 65 6.07 18.20 6.76
C PRO A 65 5.76 18.65 5.33
N ASN A 66 6.63 18.30 4.38
CA ASN A 66 6.47 18.69 2.98
C ASN A 66 5.70 17.65 2.15
N ALA A 67 5.28 16.54 2.75
CA ALA A 67 4.57 15.50 2.01
C ALA A 67 3.12 15.91 1.73
N MET A 68 2.47 16.83 2.44
CA MET A 68 1.08 17.26 2.13
C MET A 68 0.09 16.08 1.96
N LEU A 69 0.25 15.01 2.75
CA LEU A 69 -0.58 13.81 2.69
C LEU A 69 -1.85 14.00 3.51
N LYS A 70 -3.03 13.91 2.88
CA LYS A 70 -4.32 14.02 3.58
C LYS A 70 -4.86 12.66 4.03
N ALA A 71 -5.55 12.65 5.17
CA ALA A 71 -6.27 11.48 5.71
C ALA A 71 -7.09 10.80 4.63
N ARG A 72 -7.83 11.61 3.86
CA ARG A 72 -8.56 11.21 2.66
C ARG A 72 -8.24 12.16 1.50
N PRO A 73 -8.07 11.66 0.27
CA PRO A 73 -8.06 10.24 -0.11
C PRO A 73 -6.70 9.55 0.07
N ASN A 74 -5.63 10.30 0.40
CA ASN A 74 -4.26 9.80 0.22
C ASN A 74 -3.91 8.65 1.17
N ILE A 75 -3.97 8.90 2.48
CA ILE A 75 -3.58 7.91 3.50
C ILE A 75 -4.52 6.70 3.46
N GLU A 76 -5.83 6.92 3.40
CA GLU A 76 -6.81 5.83 3.33
C GLU A 76 -6.59 4.91 2.12
N SER A 77 -6.37 5.49 0.93
CA SER A 77 -6.12 4.69 -0.27
C SER A 77 -4.83 3.88 -0.17
N ARG A 78 -3.79 4.43 0.45
CA ARG A 78 -2.52 3.74 0.63
C ARG A 78 -2.62 2.61 1.64
N ILE A 79 -3.26 2.82 2.79
CA ILE A 79 -3.48 1.74 3.78
C ILE A 79 -4.23 0.56 3.15
N ARG A 80 -5.27 0.84 2.35
CA ARG A 80 -6.03 -0.22 1.66
C ARG A 80 -5.15 -1.00 0.69
N LEU A 81 -4.27 -0.31 -0.03
CA LEU A 81 -3.30 -0.92 -0.94
C LEU A 81 -2.29 -1.79 -0.16
N LEU A 82 -1.69 -1.27 0.91
CA LEU A 82 -0.76 -1.99 1.77
C LEU A 82 -1.39 -3.26 2.35
N LYS A 83 -2.63 -3.18 2.86
CA LYS A 83 -3.35 -4.34 3.39
C LYS A 83 -3.60 -5.42 2.32
N ARG A 84 -3.94 -5.02 1.10
CA ARG A 84 -4.14 -5.96 -0.02
C ARG A 84 -2.83 -6.60 -0.44
N ASP A 85 -1.76 -5.83 -0.54
CA ASP A 85 -0.46 -6.36 -0.93
C ASP A 85 0.07 -7.30 0.18
N TRP A 86 -0.17 -6.97 1.46
CA TRP A 86 0.09 -7.88 2.59
C TRP A 86 -0.71 -9.16 2.54
N SER A 87 -2.00 -9.12 2.22
CA SER A 87 -2.80 -10.35 2.17
C SER A 87 -2.31 -11.33 1.09
N ILE A 88 -1.65 -10.82 0.04
CA ILE A 88 -1.00 -11.64 -0.97
C ILE A 88 0.27 -12.29 -0.41
N VAL A 89 1.11 -11.51 0.27
CA VAL A 89 2.33 -12.01 0.93
C VAL A 89 2.00 -13.05 2.00
N TYR A 90 1.01 -12.75 2.84
CA TYR A 90 0.55 -13.64 3.89
C TYR A 90 0.07 -14.97 3.30
N ASP A 91 -0.71 -14.92 2.21
CA ASP A 91 -1.14 -16.12 1.52
C ASP A 91 0.04 -16.89 0.90
N MET A 92 1.03 -16.22 0.30
CA MET A 92 2.25 -16.90 -0.16
C MET A 92 2.94 -17.67 0.98
N LEU A 93 3.08 -17.05 2.14
CA LEU A 93 3.81 -17.64 3.28
C LEU A 93 3.01 -18.70 4.06
N ASN A 94 1.69 -18.56 4.14
CA ASN A 94 0.84 -19.35 5.04
C ASN A 94 -0.27 -20.12 4.33
N GLY A 95 -0.41 -19.96 3.02
CA GLY A 95 -1.45 -20.59 2.22
C GLY A 95 -1.23 -22.10 2.10
N GLN A 96 -2.33 -22.86 2.18
CA GLN A 96 -2.32 -24.32 2.23
C GLN A 96 -1.63 -25.00 1.02
N ASN A 97 -1.61 -24.33 -0.14
CA ASN A 97 -1.01 -24.84 -1.38
C ASN A 97 0.26 -24.08 -1.81
N ASN A 98 0.83 -23.26 -0.92
CA ASN A 98 1.98 -22.41 -1.21
C ASN A 98 3.25 -22.91 -0.50
N SER A 99 3.34 -24.22 -0.26
CA SER A 99 4.56 -24.84 0.25
C SER A 99 5.71 -24.61 -0.74
N GLY A 100 6.79 -24.00 -0.26
CA GLY A 100 7.96 -23.63 -1.09
C GLY A 100 8.23 -22.14 -1.15
N PHE A 101 7.29 -21.30 -0.72
CA PHE A 101 7.59 -19.91 -0.38
C PHE A 101 8.21 -19.82 1.01
N GLY A 102 9.27 -19.01 1.11
CA GLY A 102 9.94 -18.66 2.35
C GLY A 102 10.17 -17.15 2.43
N TRP A 103 10.69 -16.74 3.57
CA TRP A 103 11.05 -15.37 3.86
C TRP A 103 12.57 -15.28 4.09
N ASP A 104 13.22 -14.36 3.38
CA ASP A 104 14.63 -14.03 3.62
C ASP A 104 14.70 -12.84 4.57
N ASP A 105 15.03 -13.12 5.84
CA ASP A 105 15.13 -12.09 6.89
C ASP A 105 16.24 -11.06 6.63
N HIS A 106 17.32 -11.42 5.93
CA HIS A 106 18.41 -10.49 5.66
C HIS A 106 18.04 -9.50 4.56
N ARG A 107 17.37 -9.99 3.52
CA ARG A 107 16.99 -9.20 2.35
C ARG A 107 15.58 -8.61 2.47
N GLN A 108 14.81 -9.08 3.44
CA GLN A 108 13.42 -8.73 3.68
C GLN A 108 12.56 -8.96 2.42
N VAL A 109 12.69 -10.14 1.80
CA VAL A 109 11.97 -10.51 0.56
C VAL A 109 11.39 -11.92 0.62
N ILE A 110 10.36 -12.15 -0.18
CA ILE A 110 9.83 -13.49 -0.43
C ILE A 110 10.79 -14.24 -1.37
N VAL A 111 11.14 -15.45 -0.98
CA VAL A 111 12.02 -16.35 -1.73
C VAL A 111 11.31 -17.66 -2.02
N ALA A 112 11.53 -18.21 -3.21
CA ALA A 112 11.05 -19.52 -3.62
C ALA A 112 11.83 -19.96 -4.86
N GLU A 113 11.78 -21.24 -5.19
CA GLU A 113 12.29 -21.75 -6.47
C GLU A 113 11.45 -21.20 -7.64
N ASP A 114 12.06 -21.06 -8.82
CA ASP A 114 11.38 -20.55 -10.02
C ASP A 114 10.11 -21.36 -10.35
N ALA A 115 10.15 -22.69 -10.17
CA ALA A 115 9.00 -23.56 -10.39
C ALA A 115 7.81 -23.25 -9.47
N VAL A 116 8.08 -22.85 -8.21
CA VAL A 116 7.06 -22.45 -7.23
C VAL A 116 6.44 -21.12 -7.66
N TRP A 117 7.27 -20.15 -8.07
CA TRP A 117 6.79 -18.88 -8.63
C TRP A 117 5.91 -19.09 -9.86
N ASP A 118 6.35 -19.90 -10.82
CA ASP A 118 5.60 -20.19 -12.04
C ASP A 118 4.26 -20.84 -11.76
N SER A 119 4.22 -21.82 -10.85
CA SER A 119 2.98 -22.48 -10.44
C SER A 119 2.00 -21.49 -9.81
N TYR A 120 2.47 -20.68 -8.87
CA TYR A 120 1.66 -19.71 -8.18
C TYR A 120 1.12 -18.62 -9.11
N LEU A 121 1.94 -18.12 -10.02
CA LEU A 121 1.53 -17.11 -11.01
C LEU A 121 0.46 -17.64 -11.96
N LYS A 122 0.55 -18.91 -12.40
CA LYS A 122 -0.48 -19.57 -13.23
C LYS A 122 -1.85 -19.61 -12.55
N VAL A 123 -1.89 -19.78 -11.24
CA VAL A 123 -3.14 -19.85 -10.46
C VAL A 123 -3.66 -18.46 -10.09
N ARG A 124 -2.78 -17.48 -9.81
CA ARG A 124 -3.17 -16.20 -9.22
C ARG A 124 -3.29 -15.03 -10.20
N MET A 125 -2.58 -15.01 -11.33
CA MET A 125 -2.68 -13.91 -12.31
C MET A 125 -2.30 -14.31 -13.75
N SER A 126 -3.21 -14.07 -14.68
CA SER A 126 -2.85 -13.66 -16.03
C SER A 126 -2.00 -12.38 -15.94
N SER A 127 -0.73 -12.50 -16.33
CA SER A 127 0.15 -11.46 -16.87
C SER A 127 0.43 -10.20 -16.01
N THR A 128 1.70 -10.11 -15.58
CA THR A 128 2.53 -8.89 -15.61
C THR A 128 2.20 -7.78 -14.61
N LEU A 129 2.86 -7.80 -13.42
CA LEU A 129 3.57 -6.69 -12.73
C LEU A 129 3.67 -6.95 -11.20
N TYR A 130 4.41 -7.98 -10.74
CA TYR A 130 4.36 -8.32 -9.29
C TYR A 130 5.71 -8.40 -8.56
N TYR A 131 6.83 -8.44 -9.28
CA TYR A 131 8.13 -8.77 -8.68
C TYR A 131 8.85 -7.63 -7.91
N PRO A 132 8.80 -6.34 -8.31
CA PRO A 132 9.56 -5.29 -7.60
C PRO A 132 8.80 -4.52 -6.50
N ILE A 133 7.46 -4.65 -6.43
CA ILE A 133 6.63 -3.84 -5.51
C ILE A 133 6.40 -4.56 -4.18
N LEU A 134 6.31 -5.89 -4.19
CA LEU A 134 6.09 -6.67 -2.98
C LEU A 134 7.28 -6.65 -2.02
N THR A 135 8.52 -6.64 -2.52
CA THR A 135 9.72 -6.76 -1.69
C THR A 135 9.99 -5.54 -0.81
N LYS A 136 9.60 -4.33 -1.23
CA LYS A 136 9.84 -3.12 -0.44
C LYS A 136 8.78 -2.82 0.64
N LEU A 137 7.59 -3.43 0.53
CA LEU A 137 6.47 -3.18 1.45
C LEU A 137 6.51 -4.07 2.70
N ILE A 138 7.25 -5.18 2.67
CA ILE A 138 7.21 -6.20 3.72
C ILE A 138 8.14 -5.86 4.90
N THR A 139 9.21 -5.09 4.68
CA THR A 139 10.18 -4.72 5.74
C THR A 139 9.55 -3.95 6.91
N ASN A 140 8.44 -3.23 6.68
CA ASN A 140 7.86 -2.37 7.71
C ASN A 140 6.65 -2.96 8.43
N MET A 141 5.88 -3.88 7.82
CA MET A 141 4.66 -4.42 8.44
C MET A 141 4.90 -5.64 9.34
N ILE A 142 6.02 -6.35 9.17
CA ILE A 142 6.30 -7.57 9.94
C ILE A 142 6.74 -7.27 11.39
N SER A 143 7.25 -6.08 11.69
CA SER A 143 7.69 -5.72 13.05
C SER A 143 6.59 -5.17 13.97
N SER A 144 5.34 -5.11 13.52
CA SER A 144 4.27 -4.39 14.23
C SER A 144 3.00 -5.19 14.51
N PHE A 145 2.95 -6.46 14.12
CA PHE A 145 1.80 -7.34 14.35
C PHE A 145 2.19 -8.73 14.89
N LEU A 146 3.41 -8.85 15.43
CA LEU A 146 3.84 -9.94 16.31
C LEU A 146 4.24 -9.35 17.67
#